data_AF-A0A327L596-F1
#
_entry.id   AF-A0A327L596-F1
#
_cell.length_a   1.000
_cell.length_b   1.000
_cell.length_c   1.000
_cell.angle_alpha   90.00
_cell.angle_beta   90.00
_cell.angle_gamma   90.00
#
_symmetry.space_group_name_H-M   'P 1'
#
loop_
_entity.id
_entity.type
_entity.pdbx_description
1 polymer ?
#
loop_
_entity_poly.entity_id
_entity_poly.type
_entity_poly.pdbx_seq_one_letter_code
_entity_poly.pdbx_strand_id
1 'polypeptide(L)' 'MPAQLIVLDERRNEVQRDLVFGLDVFSHAQELIDDNGWDENYRYRIVSDIDVAAEYTRAEVKLRACRPK' A
#
# COMPACT_ATOMS: atom_id res chain seq x y z
N MET A 1 11.68 9.27 6.75
CA MET A 1 10.76 8.85 7.82
C MET A 1 10.10 7.55 7.36
N PRO A 2 9.93 6.54 8.23
CA PRO A 2 9.28 5.30 7.83
C PRO A 2 7.79 5.49 7.56
N ALA A 3 7.25 4.76 6.60
CA ALA A 3 5.82 4.60 6.38
C ALA A 3 5.41 3.16 6.69
N GLN A 4 4.22 2.96 7.22
CA GLN A 4 3.63 1.63 7.41
C GLN A 4 2.66 1.37 6.27
N LEU A 5 2.85 0.26 5.58
CA LEU A 5 1.89 -0.28 4.63
C LEU A 5 1.11 -1.38 5.33
N ILE A 6 -0.20 -1.24 5.37
CA ILE A 6 -1.12 -2.22 5.96
C ILE A 6 -2.04 -2.69 4.84
N VAL A 7 -2.11 -3.99 4.64
CA VAL A 7 -2.93 -4.62 3.63
C VAL A 7 -4.14 -5.22 4.32
N LEU A 8 -5.31 -4.90 3.79
CA LEU A 8 -6.60 -5.27 4.32
C LEU A 8 -7.32 -6.17 3.33
N ASP A 9 -7.94 -7.25 3.80
CA ASP A 9 -8.80 -8.10 2.96
C ASP A 9 -10.16 -7.45 2.66
N GLU A 10 -11.03 -8.17 1.93
CA GLU A 10 -12.39 -7.72 1.60
C GLU A 10 -13.23 -7.34 2.83
N ARG A 11 -12.97 -7.97 3.98
CA ARG A 11 -13.62 -7.72 5.27
C ARG A 11 -12.91 -6.68 6.12
N ARG A 12 -11.88 -6.02 5.57
CA ARG A 12 -11.03 -5.02 6.24
C ARG A 12 -10.23 -5.57 7.43
N ASN A 13 -9.89 -6.87 7.44
CA ASN A 13 -8.93 -7.39 8.39
C ASN A 13 -7.51 -7.20 7.86
N GLU A 14 -6.59 -6.85 8.75
CA GLU A 14 -5.17 -6.79 8.44
C GLU A 14 -4.64 -8.18 8.11
N VAL A 15 -4.21 -8.36 6.86
CA VAL A 15 -3.58 -9.60 6.37
C VAL A 15 -2.07 -9.49 6.33
N GLN A 16 -1.55 -8.28 6.14
CA GLN A 16 -0.12 -8.00 6.13
C GLN A 16 0.18 -6.59 6.59
N ARG A 17 1.30 -6.41 7.28
CA ARG A 17 1.84 -5.10 7.66
C ARG A 17 3.33 -5.07 7.39
N ASP A 18 3.76 -4.07 6.64
CA ASP A 18 5.15 -3.83 6.28
C ASP A 18 5.60 -2.42 6.68
N LEU A 19 6.88 -2.30 7.03
CA LEU A 19 7.50 -1.03 7.40
C LEU A 19 8.46 -0.59 6.29
N VAL A 20 8.07 0.43 5.55
CA VAL A 20 8.80 0.91 4.36
C VAL A 20 9.68 2.09 4.74
N PHE A 21 10.99 1.97 4.50
CA PHE A 21 11.98 3.03 4.72
C PHE A 21 12.52 3.56 3.40
N GLY A 22 12.42 4.87 3.17
CA GLY A 22 13.16 5.56 2.11
C GLY A 22 12.74 5.26 0.65
N LEU A 23 12.03 4.16 0.41
CA LEU A 23 11.40 3.80 -0.86
C LEU A 23 10.02 4.46 -1.01
N ASP A 24 9.59 4.65 -2.25
CA ASP A 24 8.22 5.04 -2.56
C ASP A 24 7.28 3.93 -2.08
N VAL A 25 6.53 4.21 -1.01
CA VAL A 25 5.59 3.27 -0.38
C VAL A 25 4.56 2.74 -1.38
N PHE A 26 4.22 3.49 -2.42
CA PHE A 26 3.33 3.02 -3.48
C PHE A 26 4.01 2.03 -4.41
N SER A 27 5.30 2.21 -4.69
CA SER A 27 6.08 1.24 -5.48
C SER A 27 6.24 -0.08 -4.72
N HIS A 28 6.58 -0.02 -3.42
CA HIS A 28 6.67 -1.21 -2.59
C HIS A 28 5.32 -1.92 -2.45
N ALA A 29 4.23 -1.16 -2.29
CA ALA A 29 2.89 -1.72 -2.28
C ALA A 29 2.54 -2.41 -3.61
N GLN A 30 2.93 -1.85 -4.76
CA GLN A 30 2.72 -2.47 -6.06
C GLN A 30 3.50 -3.79 -6.22
N GLU A 31 4.75 -3.84 -5.77
CA GLU A 31 5.54 -5.09 -5.78
C GLU A 31 4.87 -6.17 -4.93
N LEU A 32 4.42 -5.83 -3.72
CA LEU A 32 3.70 -6.78 -2.85
C LEU A 32 2.40 -7.29 -3.49
N ILE A 33 1.67 -6.43 -4.20
CA ILE A 33 0.47 -6.80 -4.94
C ILE A 33 0.78 -7.82 -6.03
N ASP A 34 1.82 -7.55 -6.81
CA ASP A 34 2.20 -8.40 -7.93
C ASP A 34 2.81 -9.74 -7.44
N ASP A 35 3.57 -9.74 -6.34
CA ASP A 35 4.16 -10.94 -5.74
C ASP A 35 3.12 -11.85 -5.06
N ASN A 36 2.16 -11.29 -4.33
CA ASN A 36 1.13 -12.06 -3.63
C ASN A 36 -0.10 -12.37 -4.50
N GLY A 37 -0.20 -11.75 -5.68
CA GLY A 37 -1.36 -11.89 -6.55
C GLY A 37 -2.64 -11.32 -5.95
N TRP A 38 -2.55 -10.27 -5.12
CA TRP A 38 -3.72 -9.68 -4.48
C TRP A 38 -4.63 -8.96 -5.49
N ASP A 39 -5.87 -9.41 -5.53
CA ASP A 39 -6.93 -8.88 -6.37
C ASP A 39 -7.55 -7.58 -5.83
N GLU A 40 -8.53 -7.04 -6.56
CA GLU A 40 -9.13 -5.72 -6.31
C GLU A 40 -9.95 -5.65 -5.01
N ASN A 41 -10.18 -6.80 -4.37
CA ASN A 41 -10.87 -6.90 -3.09
C ASN A 41 -10.01 -6.41 -1.92
N TYR A 42 -8.69 -6.37 -2.10
CA TYR A 42 -7.75 -5.91 -1.08
C TYR A 42 -7.63 -4.39 -1.08
N ARG A 43 -7.46 -3.82 0.12
CA ARG A 43 -7.25 -2.40 0.36
C ARG A 43 -5.88 -2.16 0.98
N TYR A 44 -5.24 -1.05 0.62
CA TYR A 44 -3.88 -0.70 1.03
C TYR A 44 -3.95 0.55 1.88
N ARG A 45 -3.78 0.41 3.18
CA ARG A 45 -3.73 1.53 4.11
C ARG A 45 -2.29 1.94 4.33
N ILE A 46 -1.97 3.18 4.00
CA ILE A 46 -0.62 3.73 4.19
C ILE A 46 -0.68 4.71 5.34
N VAL A 47 0.10 4.44 6.38
CA VAL A 47 0.22 5.29 7.57
C VAL A 47 1.62 5.88 7.58
N SER A 48 1.72 7.19 7.48
CA SER A 48 2.99 7.90 7.63
C SER A 48 2.81 9.07 8.60
N ASP A 49 3.92 9.62 9.09
CA ASP A 49 3.90 10.78 9.99
C ASP A 49 3.26 12.03 9.36
N ILE A 50 3.17 12.06 8.02
CA ILE A 50 2.73 13.21 7.23
C ILE A 50 1.32 13.00 6.65
N ASP A 51 0.94 11.74 6.38
CA ASP A 51 -0.30 11.37 5.70
C ASP A 51 -1.19 10.52 6.62
N VAL A 52 -2.38 11.05 6.90
CA VAL A 52 -3.41 10.43 7.75
C VAL A 52 -3.92 9.16 7.06
N ALA A 53 -3.50 7.99 7.56
CA ALA A 53 -4.04 6.65 7.28
C ALA A 53 -4.97 6.54 6.05
N ALA A 54 -4.44 6.80 4.86
CA ALA A 54 -5.23 6.82 3.65
C ALA A 54 -5.35 5.39 3.12
N GLU A 55 -6.58 4.98 2.77
CA GLU A 55 -6.85 3.68 2.15
C GLU A 55 -6.88 3.84 0.64
N TYR A 56 -6.12 2.99 -0.06
CA TYR A 56 -5.99 2.98 -1.51
C TYR A 56 -6.47 1.65 -2.07
N THR A 57 -7.05 1.69 -3.26
CA THR A 57 -7.28 0.50 -4.11
C THR A 57 -5.99 0.11 -4.83
N ARG A 58 -5.95 -1.13 -5.36
CA ARG A 58 -4.87 -1.57 -6.27
C ARG A 58 -4.66 -0.59 -7.43
N ALA A 59 -5.75 -0.09 -8.04
CA ALA A 59 -5.67 0.86 -9.14
C ALA A 59 -5.02 2.19 -8.72
N GLU A 60 -5.35 2.70 -7.54
CA GLU A 60 -4.76 3.93 -7.01
C GLU A 60 -3.29 3.75 -6.63
N VAL A 61 -2.93 2.61 -6.02
CA VAL A 61 -1.54 2.24 -5.73
C VAL A 61 -0.73 2.22 -7.02
N LYS A 62 -1.22 1.53 -8.05
CA LYS A 62 -0.56 1.47 -9.37
C LYS A 62 -0.42 2.85 -10.01
N LEU A 63 -1.47 3.68 -9.95
CA LEU A 63 -1.45 5.02 -10.52
C LEU A 63 -0.47 5.95 -9.81
N ARG A 64 -0.33 5.83 -8.48
CA ARG A 64 0.63 6.61 -7.70
C ARG A 64 2.06 6.09 -7.85
N ALA A 65 2.25 4.77 -7.93
CA ALA A 65 3.55 4.17 -8.23
C ALA A 65 4.09 4.59 -9.61
N CYS A 66 3.22 4.74 -10.61
CA CYS A 66 3.60 5.17 -11.96
C CYS A 66 3.82 6.69 -12.11
N ARG A 67 3.61 7.51 -11.07
CA ARG A 67 3.95 8.94 -11.13
C ARG A 67 5.38 9.12 -10.62
N PRO A 68 6.37 9.37 -11.50
CA PRO A 68 7.68 9.79 -11.03
C PRO A 68 7.52 11.13 -10.30
N LYS A 69 8.16 11.23 -9.14
CA LYS A 69 8.36 12.50 -8.42
C LYS A 69 9.18 13.48 -9.25
#